data_AF-A0A0T6AYB7-F1
#
_entry.id   AF-A0A0T6AYB7-F1
#
_cell.length_a   1.000
_cell.length_b   1.000
_cell.length_c   1.000
_cell.angle_alpha   90.00
_cell.angle_beta   90.00
_cell.angle_gamma   90.00
#
_symmetry.space_group_name_H-M   'P 1'
#
loop_
_entity.id
_entity.type
_entity.pdbx_description
1 polymer ?
#
loop_
_entity_poly.entity_id
_entity_poly.type
_entity_poly.pdbx_seq_one_letter_code
_entity_poly.pdbx_strand_id
1 'polypeptide(L)'
;PTRRSTRLLSIKSTQENDISPAQRRSTHDFLPKTQSSATNRTRIKSNLKNIKAKRCSIVCTRFHNSEVQVFHQIVRKLGVFFYEDEVSEKTTHLVAAEPRRTVNLLRAIARGCWVLKSEWLYRSLEAGHWIAEEEYELIEFSIAVQTSFSPDR
;
A
#
# COMPACT_ATOMS: atom_id res chain seq x y z
N PRO A 1 -12.91 -50.64 34.93
CA PRO A 1 -13.09 -51.70 33.92
C PRO A 1 -13.74 -51.11 32.64
N THR A 2 -13.14 -51.06 31.45
CA THR A 2 -12.28 -52.04 30.78
C THR A 2 -11.46 -51.32 29.72
N ARG A 3 -10.20 -51.74 29.60
CA ARG A 3 -9.10 -51.20 28.79
C ARG A 3 -9.16 -51.76 27.36
N ARG A 4 -8.91 -50.96 26.33
CA ARG A 4 -8.44 -51.44 25.00
C ARG A 4 -7.79 -50.27 24.24
N SER A 5 -6.47 -50.11 24.32
CA SER A 5 -5.40 -50.82 23.60
C SER A 5 -5.15 -50.20 22.22
N THR A 6 -4.10 -49.38 22.18
CA THR A 6 -3.42 -48.87 20.98
C THR A 6 -2.77 -50.03 20.22
N ARG A 7 -2.76 -49.96 18.88
CA ARG A 7 -1.92 -50.81 18.04
C ARG A 7 -1.17 -49.93 17.05
N LEU A 8 0.13 -49.80 17.31
CA LEU A 8 1.15 -49.23 16.43
C LEU A 8 1.32 -50.12 15.19
N LEU A 9 1.45 -49.51 14.02
CA LEU A 9 2.00 -50.17 12.84
C LEU A 9 3.44 -49.67 12.64
N SER A 10 4.36 -50.61 12.81
CA SER A 10 5.78 -50.49 12.46
C SER A 10 5.95 -50.93 11.01
N ILE A 11 6.60 -50.11 10.18
CA ILE A 11 7.18 -50.56 8.90
C ILE A 11 8.63 -50.09 8.85
N LYS A 12 9.48 -51.03 8.45
CA LYS A 12 10.95 -51.08 8.57
C LYS A 12 11.67 -50.23 7.52
N SER A 13 12.88 -49.82 7.91
CA SER A 13 13.98 -49.20 7.17
C SER A 13 14.66 -50.11 6.13
N THR A 14 15.18 -49.50 5.05
CA THR A 14 16.44 -49.71 4.27
C THR A 14 16.17 -49.27 2.80
N GLN A 15 17.06 -48.63 2.02
CA GLN A 15 18.50 -48.40 2.09
C GLN A 15 18.88 -47.18 1.23
N GLU A 16 20.01 -46.57 1.56
CA GLU A 16 20.67 -45.42 0.91
C GLU A 16 21.20 -45.74 -0.49
N ASN A 17 21.32 -44.71 -1.34
CA ASN A 17 22.38 -44.64 -2.34
C ASN A 17 22.84 -43.18 -2.52
N ASP A 18 24.16 -43.03 -2.56
CA ASP A 18 24.96 -41.86 -2.23
C ASP A 18 25.41 -41.04 -3.46
N ILE A 19 25.57 -39.72 -3.24
CA ILE A 19 26.58 -38.76 -3.76
C ILE A 19 26.64 -38.50 -5.30
N SER A 20 26.40 -37.26 -5.76
CA SER A 20 27.47 -36.25 -5.86
C SER A 20 26.95 -34.81 -6.03
N PRO A 21 27.66 -33.81 -5.46
CA PRO A 21 27.16 -32.46 -5.26
C PRO A 21 27.46 -31.58 -6.48
N ALA A 22 26.41 -31.07 -7.13
CA ALA A 22 26.59 -29.99 -8.10
C ALA A 22 27.05 -28.72 -7.36
N GLN A 23 28.35 -28.49 -7.48
CA GLN A 23 29.11 -27.29 -7.21
C GLN A 23 28.26 -26.02 -7.00
N ARG A 24 28.44 -25.46 -5.80
CA ARG A 24 28.44 -24.02 -5.53
C ARG A 24 29.07 -23.25 -6.71
N ARG A 25 28.34 -22.28 -7.26
CA ARG A 25 28.94 -21.11 -7.94
C ARG A 25 28.34 -19.88 -7.25
N SER A 26 28.92 -19.46 -6.13
CA SER A 26 29.88 -18.35 -6.03
C SER A 26 29.54 -17.16 -6.95
N THR A 27 29.36 -16.03 -6.29
CA THR A 27 29.46 -14.66 -6.81
C THR A 27 30.55 -14.49 -7.87
N HIS A 28 30.28 -13.54 -8.79
CA HIS A 28 31.04 -13.13 -9.98
C HIS A 28 30.76 -13.94 -11.26
N ASP A 29 29.85 -13.42 -12.08
CA ASP A 29 30.02 -13.33 -13.55
C ASP A 29 28.82 -12.60 -14.18
N PHE A 30 28.71 -11.29 -13.93
CA PHE A 30 27.95 -10.38 -14.80
C PHE A 30 28.93 -9.50 -15.57
N LEU A 31 29.57 -10.07 -16.59
CA LEU A 31 30.23 -9.29 -17.64
C LEU A 31 29.56 -9.60 -18.99
N PRO A 32 28.81 -8.65 -19.58
CA PRO A 32 28.38 -8.77 -20.95
C PRO A 32 29.58 -8.62 -21.87
N LYS A 33 29.81 -9.65 -22.69
CA LYS A 33 30.85 -9.69 -23.73
C LYS A 33 30.59 -8.55 -24.73
N THR A 34 31.47 -7.55 -24.74
CA THR A 34 31.46 -6.45 -25.71
C THR A 34 31.72 -6.98 -27.12
N GLN A 35 30.74 -6.83 -28.01
CA GLN A 35 30.99 -6.79 -29.45
C GLN A 35 30.50 -5.43 -29.97
N SER A 36 31.45 -4.58 -30.26
CA SER A 36 31.30 -3.28 -30.90
C SER A 36 30.98 -3.46 -32.38
N SER A 37 29.79 -3.02 -32.80
CA SER A 37 29.48 -2.68 -34.19
C SER A 37 28.56 -1.46 -34.20
N ALA A 38 29.06 -0.36 -34.76
CA ALA A 38 28.39 0.92 -34.88
C ALA A 38 27.13 0.85 -35.77
N THR A 39 26.35 1.95 -35.71
CA THR A 39 25.19 2.34 -36.55
C THR A 39 23.81 1.84 -36.13
N ASN A 40 23.12 2.65 -35.31
CA ASN A 40 22.04 3.51 -35.80
C ASN A 40 21.39 4.26 -34.63
N ARG A 41 21.34 5.60 -34.72
CA ARG A 41 20.53 6.46 -33.86
C ARG A 41 19.04 6.21 -34.16
N THR A 42 18.52 5.07 -33.73
CA THR A 42 17.08 4.87 -33.64
C THR A 42 16.61 5.63 -32.40
N ARG A 43 15.87 6.71 -32.65
CA ARG A 43 15.07 7.40 -31.63
C ARG A 43 14.35 6.34 -30.80
N ILE A 44 14.82 6.09 -29.59
CA ILE A 44 13.98 5.53 -28.53
C ILE A 44 12.98 6.65 -28.22
N LYS A 45 11.94 6.76 -29.06
CA LYS A 45 10.68 7.37 -28.64
C LYS A 45 10.18 6.43 -27.56
N SER A 46 10.58 6.72 -26.33
CA SER A 46 10.10 6.04 -25.14
C SER A 46 8.59 5.91 -25.27
N ASN A 47 8.12 4.67 -25.34
CA ASN A 47 6.72 4.27 -25.17
C ASN A 47 6.25 4.57 -23.73
N LEU A 48 6.56 5.77 -23.21
CA LEU A 48 6.11 6.30 -21.93
C LEU A 48 4.61 6.69 -21.98
N LYS A 49 3.99 6.59 -23.15
CA LYS A 49 2.56 6.92 -23.35
C LYS A 49 1.61 5.82 -22.86
N ASN A 50 2.12 4.66 -22.45
CA ASN A 50 1.29 3.49 -22.12
C ASN A 50 1.38 3.00 -20.67
N ILE A 51 2.10 3.70 -19.80
CA ILE A 51 1.69 3.78 -18.40
C ILE A 51 0.63 4.88 -18.38
N LYS A 52 -0.63 4.56 -18.68
CA LYS A 52 -1.72 5.35 -18.10
C LYS A 52 -1.49 5.20 -16.60
N ALA A 53 -0.75 6.14 -16.00
CA ALA A 53 -0.56 6.21 -14.56
C ALA A 53 -1.95 5.98 -13.98
N LYS A 54 -2.14 4.89 -13.23
CA LYS A 54 -3.42 4.60 -12.59
C LYS A 54 -3.72 5.88 -11.82
N ARG A 55 -4.67 6.67 -12.32
CA ARG A 55 -5.08 7.88 -11.63
C ARG A 55 -5.57 7.37 -10.28
N CYS A 56 -4.97 7.85 -9.21
CA CYS A 56 -5.40 7.52 -7.85
C CYS A 56 -6.49 8.53 -7.45
N SER A 57 -7.50 8.07 -6.72
CA SER A 57 -8.51 8.98 -6.17
C SER A 57 -8.25 9.32 -4.72
N ILE A 58 -8.78 10.47 -4.33
CA ILE A 58 -8.86 10.96 -2.97
C ILE A 58 -10.32 11.24 -2.62
N VAL A 59 -10.73 10.85 -1.43
CA VAL A 59 -12.10 11.05 -0.95
C VAL A 59 -12.05 11.90 0.31
N CYS A 60 -13.05 12.75 0.52
CA CYS A 60 -13.22 13.46 1.79
C CYS A 60 -14.42 12.91 2.56
N THR A 61 -14.37 12.92 3.89
CA THR A 61 -15.51 12.55 4.74
C THR A 61 -15.67 13.53 5.88
N ARG A 62 -16.93 13.75 6.28
CA ARG A 62 -17.32 14.68 7.34
C ARG A 62 -17.12 16.19 7.05
N PHE A 63 -16.78 16.55 5.82
CA PHE A 63 -16.72 17.95 5.38
C PHE A 63 -18.13 18.53 5.18
N HIS A 64 -18.33 19.80 5.54
CA HIS A 64 -19.51 20.57 5.12
C HIS A 64 -19.41 20.98 3.65
N ASN A 65 -20.53 21.34 3.02
CA ASN A 65 -20.57 21.68 1.59
C ASN A 65 -19.56 22.76 1.19
N SER A 66 -19.34 23.78 2.03
CA SER A 66 -18.34 24.83 1.79
C SER A 66 -16.92 24.26 1.79
N GLU A 67 -16.60 23.39 2.74
CA GLU A 67 -15.29 22.76 2.89
C GLU A 67 -15.01 21.75 1.77
N VAL A 68 -16.04 21.03 1.29
CA VAL A 68 -15.95 20.13 0.12
C VAL A 68 -15.53 20.90 -1.13
N GLN A 69 -16.05 22.11 -1.35
CA GLN A 69 -15.63 22.92 -2.50
C GLN A 69 -14.16 23.34 -2.41
N VAL A 70 -13.70 23.70 -1.21
CA VAL A 70 -12.27 24.01 -0.96
C VAL A 70 -11.41 22.77 -1.21
N PHE A 71 -11.83 21.60 -0.72
CA PHE A 71 -11.15 20.32 -0.98
C PHE A 71 -11.03 20.05 -2.49
N HIS A 72 -12.11 20.19 -3.27
CA HIS A 72 -12.06 20.03 -4.73
C HIS A 72 -11.08 21.01 -5.39
N GLN A 73 -11.03 22.27 -4.92
CA GLN A 73 -10.11 23.27 -5.46
C GLN A 73 -8.65 22.91 -5.17
N ILE A 74 -8.34 22.43 -3.97
CA ILE A 74 -6.98 22.01 -3.58
C ILE A 74 -6.54 20.81 -4.42
N VAL A 75 -7.37 19.77 -4.52
CA VAL A 75 -7.06 18.56 -5.31
C VAL A 75 -6.80 18.90 -6.77
N ARG A 76 -7.61 19.79 -7.37
CA ARG A 76 -7.38 20.26 -8.75
C ARG A 76 -6.09 21.07 -8.89
N LYS A 77 -5.77 21.92 -7.91
CA LYS A 77 -4.59 22.80 -7.93
C LYS A 77 -3.28 22.01 -7.82
N LEU A 78 -3.22 21.06 -6.90
CA LEU A 78 -2.02 20.24 -6.66
C LEU A 78 -1.87 19.11 -7.70
N GLY A 79 -2.97 18.67 -8.30
CA GLY A 79 -2.95 17.60 -9.31
C GLY A 79 -2.60 16.24 -8.71
N VAL A 80 -2.12 15.30 -9.54
CA VAL A 80 -1.87 13.87 -9.20
C VAL A 80 -3.15 13.07 -8.93
N PHE A 81 -4.00 13.52 -8.01
CA PHE A 81 -5.26 12.85 -7.65
C PHE A 81 -6.44 13.40 -8.44
N PHE A 82 -7.50 12.59 -8.52
CA PHE A 82 -8.86 13.08 -8.77
C PHE A 82 -9.70 12.81 -7.53
N TYR A 83 -10.78 13.56 -7.32
CA TYR A 83 -11.65 13.32 -6.18
C TYR A 83 -12.85 12.43 -6.56
N GLU A 84 -13.35 11.67 -5.59
CA GLU A 84 -14.57 10.86 -5.67
C GLU A 84 -15.42 11.09 -4.40
N ASP A 85 -16.72 10.84 -4.47
CA ASP A 85 -17.62 10.96 -3.31
C ASP A 85 -17.53 9.74 -2.38
N GLU A 86 -17.23 8.57 -2.96
CA GLU A 86 -17.13 7.30 -2.26
C GLU A 86 -15.78 6.63 -2.49
N VAL A 87 -15.30 5.94 -1.45
CA VAL A 87 -14.07 5.14 -1.54
C VAL A 87 -14.28 4.01 -2.53
N SER A 88 -13.46 4.00 -3.59
CA SER A 88 -13.50 3.05 -4.69
C SER A 88 -12.21 2.23 -4.76
N GLU A 89 -12.07 1.38 -5.79
CA GLU A 89 -10.85 0.62 -6.01
C GLU A 89 -9.61 1.47 -6.28
N LYS A 90 -9.82 2.69 -6.78
CA LYS A 90 -8.77 3.64 -7.14
C LYS A 90 -8.37 4.55 -5.98
N THR A 91 -9.13 4.54 -4.90
CA THR A 91 -8.90 5.42 -3.75
C THR A 91 -7.66 4.98 -3.00
N THR A 92 -6.73 5.91 -2.83
CA THR A 92 -5.52 5.70 -2.03
C THR A 92 -5.52 6.56 -0.77
N HIS A 93 -6.28 7.65 -0.76
CA HIS A 93 -6.33 8.60 0.35
C HIS A 93 -7.77 8.93 0.74
N LEU A 94 -8.04 8.98 2.03
CA LEU A 94 -9.25 9.53 2.62
C LEU A 94 -8.86 10.65 3.58
N VAL A 95 -9.42 11.84 3.37
CA VAL A 95 -9.27 12.97 4.28
C VAL A 95 -10.51 13.08 5.15
N ALA A 96 -10.35 13.03 6.47
CA ALA A 96 -11.43 13.17 7.43
C ALA A 96 -11.36 14.54 8.12
N ALA A 97 -12.47 15.28 8.11
CA ALA A 97 -12.59 16.53 8.87
C ALA A 97 -12.68 16.28 10.38
N GLU A 98 -13.23 15.13 10.78
CA GLU A 98 -13.42 14.73 12.17
C GLU A 98 -13.07 13.25 12.36
N PRO A 99 -12.57 12.83 13.53
CA PRO A 99 -12.27 11.44 13.88
C PRO A 99 -13.53 10.59 14.15
N ARG A 100 -14.46 10.53 13.21
CA ARG A 100 -15.71 9.77 13.33
C ARG A 100 -15.77 8.62 12.34
N ARG A 101 -16.27 7.47 12.81
CA ARG A 101 -16.57 6.32 11.94
C ARG A 101 -17.66 6.68 10.93
N THR A 102 -17.29 6.65 9.66
CA THR A 102 -18.22 6.73 8.51
C THR A 102 -18.03 5.52 7.61
N VAL A 103 -18.97 5.26 6.70
CA VAL A 103 -18.83 4.16 5.73
C VAL A 103 -17.57 4.32 4.88
N ASN A 104 -17.27 5.55 4.42
CA ASN A 104 -16.03 5.84 3.69
C ASN A 104 -14.78 5.59 4.55
N LEU A 105 -14.80 5.96 5.83
CA LEU A 105 -13.70 5.66 6.76
C LEU A 105 -13.45 4.15 6.87
N LEU A 106 -14.49 3.37 7.17
CA LEU A 106 -14.36 1.93 7.33
C LEU A 106 -13.94 1.25 6.03
N ARG A 107 -14.46 1.71 4.89
CA ARG A 107 -14.07 1.22 3.56
C ARG A 107 -12.61 1.54 3.25
N ALA A 108 -12.13 2.74 3.60
CA ALA A 108 -10.73 3.13 3.45
C ALA A 108 -9.80 2.24 4.27
N ILE A 109 -10.13 2.01 5.54
CA ILE A 109 -9.37 1.11 6.42
C ILE A 109 -9.32 -0.31 5.83
N ALA A 110 -10.45 -0.86 5.43
CA ALA A 110 -10.53 -2.22 4.87
C ALA A 110 -9.72 -2.39 3.57
N ARG A 111 -9.48 -1.29 2.83
CA ARG A 111 -8.67 -1.27 1.60
C ARG A 111 -7.20 -0.95 1.84
N GLY A 112 -6.83 -0.54 3.05
CA GLY A 112 -5.49 -0.02 3.35
C GLY A 112 -5.21 1.33 2.70
N CYS A 113 -6.23 2.18 2.55
CA CYS A 113 -6.03 3.57 2.16
C CYS A 113 -5.42 4.36 3.32
N TRP A 114 -4.64 5.40 2.99
CA TRP A 114 -4.26 6.41 3.96
C TRP A 114 -5.50 7.11 4.49
N VAL A 115 -5.67 7.13 5.82
CA VAL A 115 -6.74 7.86 6.49
C VAL A 115 -6.09 9.03 7.21
N LEU A 116 -6.33 10.24 6.72
CA LEU A 116 -5.59 11.43 7.11
C LEU A 116 -6.51 12.48 7.73
N LYS A 117 -5.97 13.28 8.64
CA LYS A 117 -6.64 14.47 9.17
C LYS A 117 -6.68 15.59 8.11
N SER A 118 -7.61 16.53 8.24
CA SER A 118 -7.78 17.63 7.29
C SER A 118 -6.56 18.55 7.19
N GLU A 119 -5.73 18.62 8.23
CA GLU A 119 -4.48 19.39 8.24
C GLU A 119 -3.54 18.97 7.12
N TRP A 120 -3.47 17.69 6.76
CA TRP A 120 -2.62 17.22 5.65
C TRP A 120 -2.96 17.92 4.33
N LEU A 121 -4.26 18.12 4.06
CA LEU A 121 -4.75 18.78 2.86
C LEU A 121 -4.30 20.25 2.83
N TYR A 122 -4.46 20.96 3.94
CA TYR A 122 -4.11 22.38 4.04
C TYR A 122 -2.60 22.60 4.02
N ARG A 123 -1.84 21.76 4.72
CA ARG A 123 -0.37 21.81 4.72
C ARG A 123 0.21 21.45 3.35
N SER A 124 -0.39 20.51 2.63
CA SER A 124 -0.04 20.25 1.22
C SER A 124 -0.32 21.45 0.32
N LEU A 125 -1.44 22.16 0.56
CA LEU A 125 -1.76 23.38 -0.19
C LEU A 125 -0.73 24.49 0.08
N GLU A 126 -0.33 24.69 1.33
CA GLU A 126 0.68 25.66 1.74
C GLU A 126 2.07 25.33 1.14
N ALA A 127 2.45 24.05 1.13
CA ALA A 127 3.71 23.59 0.53
C ALA A 127 3.70 23.63 -1.01
N GLY A 128 2.52 23.68 -1.64
CA GLY A 128 2.36 23.65 -3.09
C GLY A 128 2.55 22.26 -3.72
N HIS A 129 2.70 21.21 -2.91
CA HIS A 129 2.76 19.82 -3.32
C HIS A 129 2.21 18.91 -2.22
N TRP A 130 1.88 17.66 -2.56
CA TRP A 130 1.49 16.66 -1.55
C TRP A 130 2.67 16.36 -0.64
N ILE A 131 2.47 16.54 0.67
CA ILE A 131 3.48 16.25 1.70
C ILE A 131 3.32 14.82 2.22
N ALA A 132 4.30 14.36 2.99
CA ALA A 132 4.30 13.06 3.62
C ALA A 132 3.06 12.86 4.52
N GLU A 133 2.49 11.67 4.46
CA GLU A 133 1.20 11.31 5.05
C GLU A 133 1.31 10.98 6.55
N GLU A 134 2.45 10.46 6.99
CA GLU A 134 2.62 9.75 8.28
C GLU A 134 2.28 10.62 9.49
N GLU A 135 2.69 11.90 9.50
CA GLU A 135 2.43 12.84 10.61
C GLU A 135 0.94 13.19 10.76
N TYR A 136 0.16 12.96 9.71
CA TYR A 136 -1.25 13.31 9.65
C TYR A 136 -2.18 12.10 9.67
N GLU A 137 -1.63 10.90 9.87
CA GLU A 137 -2.41 9.68 9.97
C GLU A 137 -3.40 9.75 11.14
N LEU A 138 -4.65 9.37 10.85
CA LEU A 138 -5.73 9.36 11.81
C LEU A 138 -5.73 8.06 12.60
N ILE A 139 -4.94 8.03 13.67
CA ILE A 139 -4.81 6.86 14.55
C ILE A 139 -6.07 6.67 15.42
N GLU A 140 -6.66 7.79 15.86
CA GLU A 140 -7.79 7.79 16.79
C GLU A 140 -9.11 8.05 16.07
N PHE A 141 -9.73 7.00 15.55
CA PHE A 141 -11.06 7.06 14.95
C PHE A 141 -12.15 6.39 15.81
N SER A 142 -11.77 5.90 16.99
CA SER A 142 -12.70 5.38 18.00
C SER A 142 -12.10 5.19 19.40
N ILE A 143 -12.96 5.40 20.40
CA ILE A 143 -12.79 4.98 21.80
C ILE A 143 -12.33 3.52 21.96
N ALA A 144 -12.87 2.57 21.20
CA ALA A 144 -12.50 1.16 21.35
C ALA A 144 -11.03 0.88 20.95
N VAL A 145 -10.47 1.72 20.08
CA VAL A 145 -9.05 1.64 19.71
C VAL A 145 -8.19 2.29 20.80
N GLN A 146 -8.67 3.35 21.44
CA GLN A 146 -7.95 4.03 22.53
C GLN A 146 -7.82 3.16 23.79
N THR A 147 -8.86 2.38 24.11
CA THR A 147 -8.86 1.57 25.35
C THR A 147 -7.96 0.34 25.30
N SER A 148 -7.57 -0.15 24.12
CA SER A 148 -6.62 -1.26 24.00
C SER A 148 -5.16 -0.89 24.22
N PHE A 149 -4.84 0.42 24.24
CA PHE A 149 -3.47 0.91 24.47
C PHE A 149 -3.22 1.43 25.90
N SER A 150 -4.20 1.31 26.80
CA SER A 150 -3.98 1.60 28.22
C SER A 150 -3.20 0.46 28.89
N PRO A 151 -1.99 0.71 29.43
CA PRO A 151 -1.17 -0.32 30.05
C PRO A 151 -1.67 -0.83 31.42
N ASP A 152 -2.78 -0.28 31.95
CA ASP A 152 -3.34 -0.62 33.27
C ASP A 152 -4.64 -1.46 33.20
N ARG A 153 -4.71 -2.49 32.34
CA ARG A 153 -5.75 -3.53 32.42
C ARG A 153 -5.18 -4.93 32.46
#